data_AF-F8GL99-F1
#
_entry.id   AF-F8GL99-F1
#
_cell.length_a   1.000
_cell.length_b   1.000
_cell.length_c   1.000
_cell.angle_alpha   90.00
_cell.angle_beta   90.00
_cell.angle_gamma   90.00
#
_symmetry.space_group_name_H-M   'P 1'
#
loop_
_entity.id
_entity.type
_entity.pdbx_description
1 polymer ?
#
loop_
_entity_poly.entity_id
_entity_poly.type
_entity_poly.pdbx_seq_one_letter_code
_entity_poly.pdbx_strand_id
1 'polypeptide(L)'
;MPLVDMRDMLNHAYQNNYAIGGFGLVSLDFLEAIIMTAEFCRSPVILNLSEPLFHQHDFSLIMPAVERAAHHAKVPVAIHFDHAKAHESIVQAINLGCNSVMLDVSLEALPVNITQTSRVTEVAHACGTAVEGILGFIGGVEGENAINNLGDAVYTSSEEAKVYVERTRIDFLAVSVGTMHGRQPNRSTKLDFKRLKRINDELGIPLVLHGGSGLVEEQYHKLILNGIAKINCYTELSDIAAAVIRSNAQASNKKGYIESLRGVKESLHEQIKLYMHLWGSAGRAAEVLIQCRPWQSVEQIIICNVESRYLQQFDTLTEQARKTLTTIPGVRQVFSSWALSEPGQYRLCWRIQLAHAEVINSYQSHPHYNAFYSQISHSIDSKKINITFVSTLSSWDHQLKESVNA
;
A
#
# COMPACT_ATOMS: atom_id res chain seq x y z
N MET A 1 11.12 4.58 -10.79
CA MET A 1 9.75 4.11 -11.11
C MET A 1 9.89 2.61 -11.36
N PRO A 2 9.25 1.72 -10.57
CA PRO A 2 7.93 1.23 -11.00
C PRO A 2 6.93 0.96 -9.84
N LEU A 3 6.50 2.04 -9.18
CA LEU A 3 5.24 2.03 -8.43
C LEU A 3 4.12 2.45 -9.41
N VAL A 4 3.00 1.72 -9.46
CA VAL A 4 1.88 1.98 -10.39
C VAL A 4 0.55 2.08 -9.63
N ASP A 5 -0.47 2.69 -10.25
CA ASP A 5 -1.83 2.74 -9.69
C ASP A 5 -2.39 1.31 -9.52
N MET A 6 -2.78 0.97 -8.29
CA MET A 6 -3.25 -0.38 -7.97
C MET A 6 -4.60 -0.72 -8.63
N ARG A 7 -5.44 0.27 -8.93
CA ARG A 7 -6.71 0.06 -9.64
C ARG A 7 -6.45 -0.37 -11.07
N ASP A 8 -5.55 0.32 -11.75
CA ASP A 8 -5.16 -0.04 -13.12
C ASP A 8 -4.54 -1.45 -13.14
N MET A 9 -3.65 -1.73 -12.17
CA MET A 9 -2.99 -3.01 -12.02
C MET A 9 -3.98 -4.18 -11.86
N LEU A 10 -4.95 -4.05 -10.94
CA LEU A 10 -5.94 -5.11 -10.69
C LEU A 10 -7.00 -5.20 -11.78
N ASN A 11 -7.41 -4.08 -12.38
CA ASN A 11 -8.31 -4.10 -13.54
C ASN A 11 -7.67 -4.80 -14.73
N HIS A 12 -6.38 -4.57 -14.98
CA HIS A 12 -5.65 -5.29 -16.00
C HIS A 12 -5.63 -6.81 -15.73
N ALA A 13 -5.38 -7.21 -14.49
CA ALA A 13 -5.41 -8.62 -14.09
C ALA A 13 -6.78 -9.27 -14.29
N TYR A 14 -7.82 -8.58 -13.83
CA TYR A 14 -9.21 -8.98 -13.96
C TYR A 14 -9.63 -9.16 -15.43
N GLN A 15 -9.32 -8.19 -16.30
CA GLN A 15 -9.67 -8.22 -17.73
C GLN A 15 -8.91 -9.31 -18.50
N ASN A 16 -7.72 -9.70 -18.03
CA ASN A 16 -6.86 -10.67 -18.69
C ASN A 16 -6.88 -12.06 -18.02
N ASN A 17 -7.81 -12.31 -17.10
CA ASN A 17 -8.02 -13.59 -16.42
C ASN A 17 -6.75 -14.14 -15.75
N TYR A 18 -6.07 -13.31 -14.97
CA TYR A 18 -4.99 -13.74 -14.08
C TYR A 18 -5.11 -13.04 -12.72
N ALA A 19 -4.37 -13.51 -11.71
CA ALA A 19 -4.33 -12.88 -10.40
C ALA A 19 -2.92 -12.43 -10.01
N ILE A 20 -2.85 -11.30 -9.31
CA ILE A 20 -1.62 -10.71 -8.79
C ILE A 20 -1.47 -11.12 -7.33
N GLY A 21 -0.26 -11.53 -6.96
CA GLY A 21 0.06 -11.92 -5.60
C GLY A 21 0.20 -10.71 -4.68
N GLY A 22 -0.63 -10.68 -3.63
CA GLY A 22 -0.43 -9.88 -2.43
C GLY A 22 0.39 -10.65 -1.42
N PHE A 23 1.71 -10.51 -1.47
CA PHE A 23 2.59 -11.26 -0.58
C PHE A 23 2.84 -10.48 0.70
N GLY A 24 2.45 -11.09 1.83
CA GLY A 24 2.67 -10.53 3.15
C GLY A 24 4.17 -10.40 3.45
N LEU A 25 4.60 -9.23 3.90
CA LEU A 25 5.99 -9.00 4.31
C LEU A 25 6.07 -8.47 5.74
N VAL A 26 7.06 -8.96 6.48
CA VAL A 26 7.30 -8.59 7.88
C VAL A 26 8.76 -8.24 8.17
N SER A 27 9.64 -8.40 7.18
CA SER A 27 11.09 -8.13 7.31
C SER A 27 11.72 -7.81 5.95
N LEU A 28 12.98 -7.36 5.98
CA LEU A 28 13.76 -7.11 4.76
C LEU A 28 14.00 -8.39 3.95
N ASP A 29 14.12 -9.55 4.59
CA ASP A 29 14.28 -10.83 3.87
C ASP A 29 13.05 -11.14 3.01
N PHE A 30 11.84 -10.90 3.53
CA PHE A 30 10.60 -11.04 2.76
C PHE A 30 10.54 -10.02 1.62
N LEU A 31 10.83 -8.75 1.92
CA LEU A 31 10.83 -7.69 0.91
C LEU A 31 11.77 -8.01 -0.27
N GLU A 32 13.01 -8.39 0.03
CA GLU A 32 13.99 -8.75 -0.99
C GLU A 32 13.57 -10.00 -1.77
N ALA A 33 13.07 -11.04 -1.10
CA ALA A 33 12.63 -12.26 -1.77
C ALA A 33 11.44 -11.99 -2.71
N ILE A 34 10.46 -11.19 -2.29
CA ILE A 34 9.30 -10.84 -3.11
C ILE A 34 9.73 -10.05 -4.35
N ILE A 35 10.51 -8.98 -4.19
CA ILE A 35 10.94 -8.13 -5.30
C ILE A 35 11.85 -8.90 -6.27
N MET A 36 12.86 -9.61 -5.75
CA MET A 36 13.76 -10.41 -6.58
C MET A 36 12.98 -11.43 -7.41
N THR A 37 11.99 -12.09 -6.81
CA THR A 37 11.19 -13.11 -7.48
C THR A 37 10.25 -12.50 -8.52
N ALA A 38 9.62 -11.37 -8.20
CA ALA A 38 8.77 -10.64 -9.14
C ALA A 38 9.57 -10.20 -10.38
N GLU A 39 10.79 -9.67 -10.18
CA GLU A 39 11.69 -9.33 -11.28
C GLU A 39 12.12 -10.55 -12.09
N PHE A 40 12.50 -11.64 -11.43
CA PHE A 40 12.87 -12.90 -12.08
C PHE A 40 11.73 -13.42 -12.97
N CYS A 41 10.50 -13.41 -12.45
CA CYS A 41 9.31 -13.87 -13.16
C CYS A 41 8.75 -12.85 -14.15
N ARG A 42 9.28 -11.62 -14.17
CA ARG A 42 8.69 -10.48 -14.90
C ARG A 42 7.20 -10.34 -14.58
N SER A 43 6.86 -10.39 -13.31
CA SER A 43 5.48 -10.38 -12.80
C SER A 43 5.16 -9.05 -12.12
N PRO A 44 3.95 -8.48 -12.28
CA PRO A 44 3.45 -7.49 -11.33
C PRO A 44 3.34 -8.10 -9.93
N VAL A 45 3.47 -7.28 -8.89
CA VAL A 45 3.41 -7.74 -7.50
C VAL A 45 2.84 -6.69 -6.57
N ILE A 46 2.15 -7.13 -5.52
CA ILE A 46 1.66 -6.28 -4.43
C ILE A 46 2.47 -6.60 -3.18
N LEU A 47 3.11 -5.58 -2.62
CA LEU A 47 3.75 -5.63 -1.31
C LEU A 47 2.67 -5.43 -0.25
N ASN A 48 2.31 -6.50 0.45
CA ASN A 48 1.18 -6.52 1.39
C ASN A 48 1.69 -6.35 2.84
N LEU A 49 1.29 -5.27 3.50
CA LEU A 49 1.59 -5.02 4.92
C LEU A 49 0.31 -5.12 5.74
N SER A 50 0.19 -6.18 6.54
CA SER A 50 -1.01 -6.46 7.34
C SER A 50 -0.83 -5.96 8.78
N GLU A 51 -1.68 -5.05 9.25
CA GLU A 51 -1.56 -4.43 10.58
C GLU A 51 -1.40 -5.47 11.72
N PRO A 52 -2.14 -6.60 11.74
CA PRO A 52 -1.95 -7.65 12.76
C PRO A 52 -0.53 -8.24 12.81
N LEU A 53 0.26 -8.18 11.74
CA LEU A 53 1.62 -8.71 11.72
C LEU A 53 2.64 -7.76 12.39
N PHE A 54 2.23 -6.52 12.67
CA PHE A 54 3.08 -5.47 13.22
C PHE A 54 2.77 -5.17 14.70
N HIS A 55 2.08 -6.05 15.44
CA HIS A 55 1.79 -5.85 16.87
C HIS A 55 3.03 -5.57 17.74
N GLN A 56 4.20 -6.08 17.36
CA GLN A 56 5.45 -5.92 18.11
C GLN A 56 6.37 -4.82 17.57
N HIS A 57 6.09 -4.27 16.38
CA HIS A 57 7.00 -3.35 15.69
C HIS A 57 6.22 -2.28 14.95
N ASP A 58 6.65 -1.03 15.04
CA ASP A 58 6.05 0.04 14.25
C ASP A 58 6.31 -0.20 12.75
N PHE A 59 5.23 -0.40 11.97
CA PHE A 59 5.34 -0.60 10.53
C PHE A 59 5.94 0.62 9.81
N SER A 60 5.91 1.81 10.43
CA SER A 60 6.58 3.01 9.90
C SER A 60 8.08 2.81 9.71
N LEU A 61 8.71 1.89 10.44
CA LEU A 61 10.14 1.59 10.33
C LEU A 61 10.50 0.84 9.03
N ILE A 62 9.59 0.00 8.51
CA ILE A 62 9.85 -0.79 7.29
C ILE A 62 9.42 -0.06 6.02
N MET A 63 8.47 0.88 6.13
CA MET A 63 7.90 1.61 4.98
C MET A 63 8.93 2.32 4.09
N PRO A 64 9.97 3.00 4.60
CA PRO A 64 11.01 3.59 3.75
C PRO A 64 11.74 2.55 2.88
N ALA A 65 11.96 1.33 3.39
CA ALA A 65 12.58 0.26 2.63
C ALA A 65 11.63 -0.31 1.57
N VAL A 66 10.36 -0.51 1.95
CA VAL A 66 9.28 -0.97 1.03
C VAL A 66 9.12 -0.02 -0.14
N GLU A 67 8.97 1.28 0.14
CA GLU A 67 8.80 2.31 -0.88
C GLU A 67 10.04 2.40 -1.79
N ARG A 68 11.24 2.39 -1.20
CA ARG A 68 12.49 2.40 -1.98
C ARG A 68 12.54 1.20 -2.92
N ALA A 69 12.24 0.00 -2.43
CA ALA A 69 12.25 -1.20 -3.24
C ALA A 69 11.20 -1.13 -4.36
N ALA A 70 9.98 -0.68 -4.05
CA ALA A 70 8.92 -0.49 -5.03
C ALA A 70 9.27 0.51 -6.13
N HIS A 71 9.98 1.60 -5.82
CA HIS A 71 10.42 2.58 -6.81
C HIS A 71 11.62 2.14 -7.66
N HIS A 72 12.45 1.24 -7.14
CA HIS A 72 13.67 0.74 -7.79
C HIS A 72 13.50 -0.60 -8.52
N ALA A 73 12.37 -1.28 -8.35
CA ALA A 73 12.10 -2.54 -9.03
C ALA A 73 12.14 -2.39 -10.57
N LYS A 74 12.10 -3.50 -11.30
CA LYS A 74 12.00 -3.53 -12.77
C LYS A 74 10.64 -3.97 -13.29
N VAL A 75 9.71 -4.22 -12.37
CA VAL A 75 8.36 -4.74 -12.63
C VAL A 75 7.33 -3.87 -11.92
N PRO A 76 6.06 -3.82 -12.35
CA PRO A 76 5.03 -3.03 -11.68
C PRO A 76 4.83 -3.49 -10.22
N VAL A 77 4.94 -2.55 -9.30
CA VAL A 77 4.71 -2.78 -7.87
C VAL A 77 3.55 -1.89 -7.39
N ALA A 78 2.74 -2.41 -6.47
CA ALA A 78 1.85 -1.64 -5.62
C ALA A 78 2.13 -1.95 -4.13
N ILE A 79 1.77 -1.02 -3.25
CA ILE A 79 1.97 -1.16 -1.79
C ILE A 79 0.59 -1.08 -1.15
N HIS A 80 0.18 -2.18 -0.52
CA HIS A 80 -1.14 -2.34 0.08
C HIS A 80 -1.04 -2.47 1.59
N PHE A 81 -1.82 -1.67 2.31
CA PHE A 81 -2.01 -1.80 3.76
C PHE A 81 -3.26 -2.61 4.05
N ASP A 82 -3.07 -3.78 4.64
CA ASP A 82 -4.09 -4.81 4.83
C ASP A 82 -4.61 -4.82 6.28
N HIS A 83 -5.88 -5.19 6.42
CA HIS A 83 -6.58 -5.38 7.70
C HIS A 83 -6.45 -4.23 8.73
N ALA A 84 -6.47 -2.97 8.29
CA ALA A 84 -6.49 -1.83 9.21
C ALA A 84 -7.71 -1.91 10.14
N LYS A 85 -7.51 -1.64 11.42
CA LYS A 85 -8.56 -1.68 12.46
C LYS A 85 -9.15 -0.31 12.77
N ALA A 86 -8.51 0.77 12.30
CA ALA A 86 -8.93 2.14 12.57
C ALA A 86 -8.65 3.08 11.39
N HIS A 87 -9.43 4.17 11.30
CA HIS A 87 -9.27 5.22 10.28
C HIS A 87 -7.92 5.93 10.39
N GLU A 88 -7.37 6.05 11.60
CA GLU A 88 -6.06 6.65 11.86
C GLU A 88 -4.94 5.83 11.19
N SER A 89 -5.01 4.49 11.28
CA SER A 89 -4.05 3.59 10.63
C SER A 89 -4.10 3.72 9.11
N ILE A 90 -5.30 3.93 8.54
CA ILE A 90 -5.48 4.19 7.10
C ILE A 90 -4.75 5.48 6.69
N VAL A 91 -4.97 6.58 7.41
CA VAL A 91 -4.31 7.87 7.12
C VAL A 91 -2.79 7.75 7.27
N GLN A 92 -2.33 7.06 8.32
CA GLN A 92 -0.92 6.82 8.54
C GLN A 92 -0.29 6.01 7.39
N ALA A 93 -0.95 4.95 6.94
CA ALA A 93 -0.47 4.12 5.83
C ALA A 93 -0.36 4.91 4.51
N ILE A 94 -1.37 5.74 4.19
CA ILE A 94 -1.34 6.64 3.02
C ILE A 94 -0.15 7.60 3.13
N ASN A 95 0.04 8.24 4.27
CA ASN A 95 1.12 9.21 4.48
C ASN A 95 2.51 8.56 4.41
N LEU A 96 2.61 7.28 4.79
CA LEU A 96 3.84 6.48 4.70
C LEU A 96 4.12 5.93 3.31
N GLY A 97 3.18 6.02 2.36
CA GLY A 97 3.40 5.69 0.96
C GLY A 97 2.62 4.49 0.42
N CYS A 98 1.68 3.94 1.18
CA CYS A 98 0.74 2.95 0.64
C CYS A 98 -0.15 3.61 -0.40
N ASN A 99 -0.26 2.98 -1.58
CA ASN A 99 -1.14 3.43 -2.66
C ASN A 99 -2.41 2.56 -2.79
N SER A 100 -2.58 1.62 -1.86
CA SER A 100 -3.85 0.99 -1.55
C SER A 100 -3.99 0.65 -0.06
N VAL A 101 -5.22 0.62 0.44
CA VAL A 101 -5.56 0.37 1.84
C VAL A 101 -6.82 -0.50 1.96
N MET A 102 -6.93 -1.23 3.07
CA MET A 102 -8.12 -1.98 3.47
C MET A 102 -8.47 -1.68 4.92
N LEU A 103 -9.73 -1.28 5.17
CA LEU A 103 -10.30 -1.26 6.52
C LEU A 103 -11.04 -2.58 6.75
N ASP A 104 -10.64 -3.30 7.81
CA ASP A 104 -11.26 -4.57 8.16
C ASP A 104 -12.14 -4.43 9.41
N VAL A 105 -13.40 -4.13 9.13
CA VAL A 105 -14.51 -4.07 10.09
C VAL A 105 -15.56 -5.12 9.71
N SER A 106 -15.12 -6.26 9.18
CA SER A 106 -15.99 -7.29 8.62
C SER A 106 -16.84 -8.02 9.66
N LEU A 107 -16.48 -7.90 10.94
CA LEU A 107 -17.25 -8.39 12.10
C LEU A 107 -18.41 -7.46 12.48
N GLU A 108 -18.42 -6.22 11.99
CA GLU A 108 -19.51 -5.28 12.23
C GLU A 108 -20.72 -5.58 11.34
N ALA A 109 -21.90 -5.13 11.78
CA ALA A 109 -23.11 -5.23 10.97
C ALA A 109 -22.95 -4.45 9.64
N LEU A 110 -23.53 -4.97 8.55
CA LEU A 110 -23.40 -4.41 7.21
C LEU A 110 -23.59 -2.87 7.13
N PRO A 111 -24.60 -2.24 7.78
CA PRO A 111 -24.73 -0.77 7.74
C PRO A 111 -23.56 -0.02 8.38
N VAL A 112 -22.96 -0.56 9.44
CA VAL A 112 -21.79 0.01 10.12
C VAL A 112 -20.56 -0.14 9.23
N ASN A 113 -20.34 -1.34 8.68
CA ASN A 113 -19.25 -1.60 7.74
C ASN A 113 -19.34 -0.66 6.52
N ILE A 114 -20.51 -0.52 5.89
CA ILE A 114 -20.74 0.44 4.80
C ILE A 114 -20.35 1.87 5.24
N THR A 115 -20.87 2.33 6.38
CA THR A 115 -20.62 3.69 6.85
C THR A 115 -19.13 3.97 7.08
N GLN A 116 -18.42 3.03 7.70
CA GLN A 116 -17.01 3.20 8.01
C GLN A 116 -16.12 3.10 6.77
N THR A 117 -16.40 2.15 5.86
CA THR A 117 -15.67 2.00 4.60
C THR A 117 -15.95 3.14 3.62
N SER A 118 -17.16 3.69 3.57
CA SER A 118 -17.45 4.90 2.76
C SER A 118 -16.58 6.09 3.19
N ARG A 119 -16.35 6.28 4.50
CA ARG A 119 -15.46 7.34 5.01
C ARG A 119 -14.00 7.10 4.62
N VAL A 120 -13.54 5.86 4.68
CA VAL A 120 -12.20 5.48 4.21
C VAL A 120 -12.07 5.75 2.72
N THR A 121 -13.07 5.38 1.94
CA THR A 121 -13.08 5.59 0.49
C THR A 121 -13.02 7.06 0.13
N GLU A 122 -13.80 7.92 0.80
CA GLU A 122 -13.75 9.38 0.60
C GLU A 122 -12.33 9.94 0.83
N VAL A 123 -11.70 9.58 1.96
CA VAL A 123 -10.36 10.07 2.32
C VAL A 123 -9.29 9.50 1.38
N ALA A 124 -9.33 8.19 1.12
CA ALA A 124 -8.34 7.51 0.28
C ALA A 124 -8.43 7.98 -1.17
N HIS A 125 -9.62 8.11 -1.75
CA HIS A 125 -9.82 8.61 -3.11
C HIS A 125 -9.38 10.07 -3.24
N ALA A 126 -9.62 10.90 -2.22
CA ALA A 126 -9.06 12.25 -2.16
C ALA A 126 -7.53 12.29 -2.08
N CYS A 127 -6.88 11.16 -1.79
CA CYS A 127 -5.43 10.97 -1.87
C CYS A 127 -4.99 10.19 -3.11
N GLY A 128 -5.91 9.85 -4.02
CA GLY A 128 -5.67 8.97 -5.16
C GLY A 128 -5.49 7.49 -4.80
N THR A 129 -5.54 7.11 -3.53
CA THR A 129 -5.28 5.76 -3.01
C THR A 129 -6.48 4.84 -3.27
N ALA A 130 -6.21 3.60 -3.69
CA ALA A 130 -7.25 2.59 -3.93
C ALA A 130 -7.74 1.94 -2.64
N VAL A 131 -9.01 1.56 -2.57
CA VAL A 131 -9.61 0.91 -1.39
C VAL A 131 -10.07 -0.50 -1.70
N GLU A 132 -9.56 -1.45 -0.94
CA GLU A 132 -10.13 -2.79 -0.80
C GLU A 132 -11.21 -2.76 0.27
N GLY A 133 -12.41 -3.20 -0.08
CA GLY A 133 -13.43 -3.53 0.92
C GLY A 133 -13.39 -5.01 1.27
N ILE A 134 -13.96 -5.36 2.43
CA ILE A 134 -14.16 -6.75 2.84
C ILE A 134 -15.61 -6.98 3.25
N LEU A 135 -16.20 -8.05 2.72
CA LEU A 135 -17.54 -8.46 3.08
C LEU A 135 -17.62 -9.96 3.35
N GLY A 136 -18.32 -10.32 4.41
CA GLY A 136 -18.27 -11.65 5.00
C GLY A 136 -17.15 -11.76 6.04
N PHE A 137 -16.99 -12.95 6.61
CA PHE A 137 -15.95 -13.23 7.59
C PHE A 137 -15.10 -14.39 7.10
N ILE A 138 -13.79 -14.14 7.07
CA ILE A 138 -12.77 -15.11 6.70
C ILE A 138 -12.13 -15.56 8.00
N GLY A 139 -12.44 -16.78 8.44
CA GLY A 139 -12.00 -17.29 9.74
C GLY A 139 -10.48 -17.41 9.88
N GLY A 140 -9.98 -17.31 11.11
CA GLY A 140 -8.56 -17.34 11.43
C GLY A 140 -7.89 -15.96 11.44
N VAL A 141 -6.64 -15.92 11.89
CA VAL A 141 -5.78 -14.72 11.87
C VAL A 141 -4.55 -15.03 11.04
N GLU A 142 -4.14 -14.09 10.19
CA GLU A 142 -2.95 -14.22 9.37
C GLU A 142 -1.71 -14.48 10.25
N GLY A 143 -0.87 -15.45 9.87
CA GLY A 143 0.30 -15.86 10.67
C GLY A 143 0.02 -16.77 11.86
N GLU A 144 -1.23 -16.90 12.31
CA GLU A 144 -1.61 -17.75 13.43
C GLU A 144 -2.13 -19.13 12.99
N ASN A 145 -2.39 -20.00 13.98
CA ASN A 145 -3.16 -21.21 13.76
C ASN A 145 -4.63 -20.83 13.60
N ALA A 146 -5.26 -21.21 12.49
CA ALA A 146 -6.66 -20.90 12.19
C ALA A 146 -7.64 -21.38 13.28
N ILE A 147 -7.24 -22.43 14.01
CA ILE A 147 -7.99 -23.09 15.08
C ILE A 147 -8.21 -22.17 16.29
N ASN A 148 -7.33 -21.19 16.52
CA ASN A 148 -7.40 -20.36 17.73
C ASN A 148 -8.48 -19.27 17.65
N ASN A 149 -9.03 -18.99 16.46
CA ASN A 149 -10.04 -17.96 16.21
C ASN A 149 -11.08 -18.46 15.20
N LEU A 150 -11.80 -19.53 15.59
CA LEU A 150 -12.90 -20.16 14.84
C LEU A 150 -14.19 -19.36 15.00
N GLY A 151 -14.23 -18.10 14.55
CA GLY A 151 -15.52 -17.52 14.23
C GLY A 151 -16.16 -18.33 13.08
N ASP A 152 -17.48 -18.54 13.12
CA ASP A 152 -18.18 -19.20 12.01
C ASP A 152 -17.98 -18.38 10.74
N ALA A 153 -17.36 -18.97 9.71
CA ALA A 153 -17.11 -18.28 8.44
C ALA A 153 -18.44 -17.80 7.84
N VAL A 154 -18.56 -16.49 7.62
CA VAL A 154 -19.73 -15.87 7.02
C VAL A 154 -19.45 -15.65 5.54
N TYR A 155 -20.13 -16.40 4.67
CA TYR A 155 -19.96 -16.26 3.23
C TYR A 155 -20.61 -14.98 2.69
N THR A 156 -19.94 -14.36 1.73
CA THR A 156 -20.41 -13.13 1.08
C THR A 156 -21.68 -13.40 0.26
N SER A 157 -22.76 -12.66 0.50
CA SER A 157 -23.94 -12.64 -0.40
C SER A 157 -23.66 -11.73 -1.60
N SER A 158 -24.15 -12.10 -2.79
CA SER A 158 -24.02 -11.24 -3.97
C SER A 158 -24.89 -9.98 -3.85
N GLU A 159 -26.08 -10.12 -3.29
CA GLU A 159 -27.00 -9.02 -3.02
C GLU A 159 -26.42 -8.00 -2.02
N GLU A 160 -25.83 -8.48 -0.92
CA GLU A 160 -25.13 -7.62 0.04
C GLU A 160 -23.90 -6.99 -0.58
N ALA A 161 -23.12 -7.75 -1.36
CA ALA A 161 -21.92 -7.24 -2.03
C ALA A 161 -22.26 -6.11 -3.00
N LYS A 162 -23.36 -6.24 -3.76
CA LYS A 162 -23.84 -5.20 -4.66
C LYS A 162 -24.15 -3.91 -3.90
N VAL A 163 -24.95 -4.00 -2.84
CA VAL A 163 -25.28 -2.84 -1.99
C VAL A 163 -24.02 -2.25 -1.37
N TYR A 164 -23.10 -3.09 -0.92
CA TYR A 164 -21.85 -2.68 -0.30
C TYR A 164 -21.00 -1.86 -1.28
N VAL A 165 -20.73 -2.38 -2.48
CA VAL A 165 -19.93 -1.69 -3.51
C VAL A 165 -20.59 -0.39 -3.94
N GLU A 166 -21.91 -0.39 -4.20
CA GLU A 166 -22.64 0.81 -4.62
C GLU A 166 -22.56 1.95 -3.58
N ARG A 167 -22.61 1.60 -2.28
CA ARG A 167 -22.62 2.58 -1.18
C ARG A 167 -21.23 3.02 -0.75
N THR A 168 -20.26 2.13 -0.80
CA THR A 168 -18.88 2.39 -0.34
C THR A 168 -18.01 2.97 -1.44
N ARG A 169 -18.24 2.58 -2.70
CA ARG A 169 -17.41 2.93 -3.87
C ARG A 169 -15.97 2.42 -3.78
N ILE A 170 -15.75 1.31 -3.08
CA ILE A 170 -14.47 0.60 -3.10
C ILE A 170 -14.07 0.21 -4.52
N ASP A 171 -12.77 -0.01 -4.71
CA ASP A 171 -12.19 -0.33 -6.02
C ASP A 171 -12.13 -1.84 -6.28
N PHE A 172 -12.02 -2.64 -5.22
CA PHE A 172 -11.98 -4.11 -5.26
C PHE A 172 -12.53 -4.69 -3.96
N LEU A 173 -13.03 -5.93 -4.01
CA LEU A 173 -13.73 -6.56 -2.90
C LEU A 173 -13.11 -7.90 -2.50
N ALA A 174 -12.66 -8.00 -1.25
CA ALA A 174 -12.37 -9.27 -0.60
C ALA A 174 -13.65 -10.03 -0.27
N VAL A 175 -13.70 -11.29 -0.70
CA VAL A 175 -14.89 -12.15 -0.58
C VAL A 175 -14.58 -13.40 0.24
N SER A 176 -15.53 -13.79 1.10
CA SER A 176 -15.54 -15.06 1.81
C SER A 176 -16.33 -16.09 1.01
N VAL A 177 -15.61 -17.00 0.34
CA VAL A 177 -16.18 -18.08 -0.50
C VAL A 177 -15.67 -19.47 -0.08
N GLY A 178 -15.16 -19.58 1.15
CA GLY A 178 -14.74 -20.84 1.75
C GLY A 178 -13.27 -20.90 2.17
N THR A 179 -12.43 -19.93 1.83
CA THR A 179 -11.05 -19.85 2.33
C THR A 179 -10.99 -19.32 3.77
N MET A 180 -9.83 -19.48 4.41
CA MET A 180 -9.55 -19.10 5.79
C MET A 180 -8.10 -18.65 5.93
N HIS A 181 -7.81 -17.75 6.86
CA HIS A 181 -6.45 -17.39 7.24
C HIS A 181 -5.80 -18.47 8.13
N GLY A 182 -4.46 -18.51 8.14
CA GLY A 182 -3.70 -19.35 9.06
C GLY A 182 -3.56 -20.81 8.64
N ARG A 183 -2.95 -21.62 9.51
CA ARG A 183 -2.67 -23.04 9.24
C ARG A 183 -3.96 -23.86 9.25
N GLN A 184 -4.27 -24.52 8.15
CA GLN A 184 -5.44 -25.40 7.99
C GLN A 184 -5.06 -26.87 8.19
N PRO A 185 -5.62 -27.58 9.19
CA PRO A 185 -5.30 -29.00 9.44
C PRO A 185 -5.81 -29.95 8.35
N ASN A 186 -6.92 -29.61 7.68
CA ASN A 186 -7.61 -30.46 6.71
C ASN A 186 -7.86 -29.70 5.40
N ARG A 187 -7.21 -30.14 4.31
CA ARG A 187 -7.24 -29.52 2.96
C ARG A 187 -8.57 -29.62 2.20
N SER A 188 -9.66 -30.11 2.80
CA SER A 188 -10.96 -30.20 2.10
C SER A 188 -11.72 -28.87 2.16
N THR A 189 -11.09 -27.79 1.72
CA THR A 189 -11.75 -26.48 1.60
C THR A 189 -12.73 -26.54 0.43
N LYS A 190 -14.04 -26.64 0.73
CA LYS A 190 -15.09 -26.58 -0.30
C LYS A 190 -15.31 -25.13 -0.69
N LEU A 191 -14.66 -24.70 -1.76
CA LEU A 191 -14.87 -23.38 -2.35
C LEU A 191 -16.24 -23.29 -3.04
N ASP A 192 -17.00 -22.23 -2.75
CA ASP A 192 -18.29 -21.96 -3.37
C ASP A 192 -18.13 -21.16 -4.67
N PHE A 193 -17.70 -21.85 -5.73
CA PHE A 193 -17.52 -21.24 -7.06
C PHE A 193 -18.82 -20.68 -7.65
N LYS A 194 -19.99 -21.24 -7.29
CA LYS A 194 -21.28 -20.75 -7.78
C LYS A 194 -21.59 -19.38 -7.20
N ARG A 195 -21.34 -19.19 -5.91
CA ARG A 195 -21.44 -17.89 -5.24
C ARG A 195 -20.44 -16.90 -5.80
N LEU A 196 -19.17 -17.29 -5.93
CA LEU A 196 -18.15 -16.43 -6.51
C LEU A 196 -18.55 -15.93 -7.91
N LYS A 197 -19.04 -16.85 -8.76
CA LYS A 197 -19.55 -16.48 -10.09
C LYS A 197 -20.67 -15.45 -10.03
N ARG A 198 -21.65 -15.63 -9.14
CA ARG A 198 -22.78 -14.68 -8.99
C ARG A 198 -22.31 -13.31 -8.53
N ILE A 199 -21.41 -13.26 -7.54
CA ILE A 199 -20.80 -12.01 -7.08
C ILE A 199 -20.09 -11.31 -8.26
N ASN A 200 -19.28 -12.05 -9.02
CA ASN A 200 -18.57 -11.50 -10.16
C ASN A 200 -19.51 -10.95 -11.25
N ASP A 201 -20.53 -11.71 -11.62
CA ASP A 201 -21.53 -11.33 -12.62
C ASP A 201 -22.33 -10.08 -12.20
N GLU A 202 -22.58 -9.89 -10.89
CA GLU A 202 -23.31 -8.74 -10.36
C GLU A 202 -22.46 -7.48 -10.22
N LEU A 203 -21.19 -7.61 -9.82
CA LEU A 203 -20.34 -6.47 -9.49
C LEU A 203 -19.50 -5.96 -10.67
N GLY A 204 -18.92 -6.87 -11.45
CA GLY A 204 -18.03 -6.50 -12.55
C GLY A 204 -16.72 -5.78 -12.15
N ILE A 205 -16.28 -5.90 -10.89
CA ILE A 205 -15.02 -5.34 -10.38
C ILE A 205 -14.05 -6.45 -9.96
N PRO A 206 -12.73 -6.17 -9.84
CA PRO A 206 -11.76 -7.15 -9.37
C PRO A 206 -12.10 -7.67 -7.96
N LEU A 207 -12.07 -8.99 -7.79
CA LEU A 207 -12.29 -9.66 -6.50
C LEU A 207 -10.96 -10.11 -5.87
N VAL A 208 -10.92 -10.15 -4.55
CA VAL A 208 -9.74 -10.51 -3.76
C VAL A 208 -9.99 -11.78 -2.96
N LEU A 209 -9.01 -12.70 -3.03
CA LEU A 209 -9.01 -13.91 -2.22
C LEU A 209 -7.99 -13.80 -1.10
N HIS A 210 -8.49 -13.85 0.13
CA HIS A 210 -7.66 -14.04 1.32
C HIS A 210 -7.55 -15.52 1.68
N GLY A 211 -6.45 -15.91 2.33
CA GLY A 211 -6.24 -17.30 2.75
C GLY A 211 -6.09 -18.28 1.58
N GLY A 212 -5.44 -17.85 0.49
CA GLY A 212 -5.33 -18.64 -0.74
C GLY A 212 -4.32 -19.79 -0.70
N SER A 213 -3.59 -19.99 0.41
CA SER A 213 -2.50 -20.98 0.51
C SER A 213 -3.01 -22.42 0.46
N GLY A 214 -2.27 -23.30 -0.24
CA GLY A 214 -2.52 -24.75 -0.22
C GLY A 214 -3.66 -25.27 -1.11
N LEU A 215 -4.21 -24.42 -2.00
CA LEU A 215 -5.15 -24.86 -3.04
C LEU A 215 -4.42 -25.54 -4.21
N VAL A 216 -5.15 -26.35 -4.99
CA VAL A 216 -4.60 -26.96 -6.21
C VAL A 216 -4.80 -26.04 -7.43
N GLU A 217 -3.98 -26.23 -8.47
CA GLU A 217 -3.99 -25.41 -9.69
C GLU A 217 -5.39 -25.22 -10.30
N GLU A 218 -6.17 -26.30 -10.42
CA GLU A 218 -7.54 -26.23 -10.96
C GLU A 218 -8.46 -25.31 -10.13
N GLN A 219 -8.26 -25.24 -8.81
CA GLN A 219 -9.02 -24.33 -7.96
C GLN A 219 -8.61 -22.88 -8.20
N TYR A 220 -7.31 -22.58 -8.32
CA TYR A 220 -6.86 -21.22 -8.67
C TYR A 220 -7.40 -20.77 -10.03
N HIS A 221 -7.33 -21.62 -11.06
CA HIS A 221 -7.90 -21.30 -12.36
C HIS A 221 -9.40 -21.00 -12.28
N LYS A 222 -10.17 -21.81 -11.53
CA LYS A 222 -11.61 -21.55 -11.34
C LYS A 222 -11.87 -20.26 -10.56
N LEU A 223 -11.07 -19.96 -9.54
CA LEU A 223 -11.17 -18.70 -8.79
C LEU A 223 -10.95 -17.49 -9.71
N ILE A 224 -9.87 -17.53 -10.50
CA ILE A 224 -9.47 -16.44 -11.41
C ILE A 224 -10.50 -16.23 -12.52
N LEU A 225 -10.98 -17.32 -13.14
CA LEU A 225 -12.03 -17.25 -14.16
C LEU A 225 -13.38 -16.71 -13.64
N ASN A 226 -13.57 -16.68 -12.32
CA ASN A 226 -14.73 -16.09 -11.66
C ASN A 226 -14.38 -14.78 -10.94
N GLY A 227 -13.37 -14.05 -11.42
CA GLY A 227 -13.13 -12.66 -11.08
C GLY A 227 -12.09 -12.40 -10.00
N ILE A 228 -11.47 -13.42 -9.42
CA ILE A 228 -10.36 -13.22 -8.49
C ILE A 228 -9.15 -12.68 -9.25
N ALA A 229 -8.74 -11.45 -8.91
CA ALA A 229 -7.62 -10.73 -9.52
C ALA A 229 -6.47 -10.44 -8.53
N LYS A 230 -6.71 -10.59 -7.23
CA LYS A 230 -5.69 -10.53 -6.17
C LYS A 230 -5.79 -11.76 -5.28
N ILE A 231 -4.66 -12.39 -4.98
CA ILE A 231 -4.59 -13.51 -4.03
C ILE A 231 -3.56 -13.17 -2.97
N ASN A 232 -3.99 -13.15 -1.71
CA ASN A 232 -3.13 -12.88 -0.56
C ASN A 232 -2.45 -14.17 -0.06
N CYS A 233 -1.15 -14.09 0.22
CA CYS A 233 -0.36 -15.18 0.78
C CYS A 233 0.69 -14.69 1.77
N TYR A 234 0.63 -15.21 3.01
CA TYR A 234 1.62 -14.97 4.06
C TYR A 234 1.94 -16.23 4.85
N THR A 235 0.93 -16.91 5.42
CA THR A 235 1.15 -17.99 6.40
C THR A 235 2.11 -19.07 5.89
N GLU A 236 1.98 -19.49 4.64
CA GLU A 236 2.86 -20.51 4.07
C GLU A 236 4.30 -20.01 3.88
N LEU A 237 4.47 -18.76 3.43
CA LEU A 237 5.78 -18.13 3.34
C LEU A 237 6.43 -18.00 4.72
N SER A 238 5.65 -17.61 5.73
CA SER A 238 6.10 -17.58 7.13
C SER A 238 6.51 -18.96 7.62
N ASP A 239 5.77 -20.01 7.28
CA ASP A 239 6.08 -21.39 7.68
C ASP A 239 7.35 -21.91 7.04
N ILE A 240 7.56 -21.61 5.75
CA ILE A 240 8.79 -21.92 5.02
C ILE A 240 9.99 -21.23 5.68
N ALA A 241 9.90 -19.92 5.91
CA ALA A 241 10.97 -19.16 6.56
C ALA A 241 11.29 -19.72 7.95
N ALA A 242 10.27 -19.99 8.76
CA ALA A 242 10.44 -20.54 10.10
C ALA A 242 11.04 -21.96 10.08
N ALA A 243 10.68 -22.80 9.12
CA ALA A 243 11.26 -24.14 8.96
C ALA A 243 12.76 -24.08 8.63
N VAL A 244 13.16 -23.18 7.72
CA VAL A 244 14.58 -22.95 7.38
C VAL A 244 15.36 -22.49 8.61
N ILE A 245 14.84 -21.51 9.35
CA ILE A 245 15.48 -20.98 10.56
C ILE A 245 15.65 -22.08 11.61
N ARG A 246 14.59 -22.89 11.87
CA ARG A 246 14.68 -24.02 12.82
C ARG A 246 15.70 -25.06 12.38
N SER A 247 15.73 -25.41 11.10
CA SER A 247 16.72 -26.35 10.56
C SER A 247 18.14 -25.84 10.73
N ASN A 248 18.38 -24.55 10.43
CA ASN A 248 19.69 -23.92 10.61
C ASN A 248 20.13 -23.91 12.08
N ALA A 249 19.22 -23.65 13.00
CA ALA A 249 19.48 -23.64 14.44
C ALA A 249 19.79 -25.05 14.98
N GLN A 250 19.12 -26.09 14.48
CA GLN A 250 19.35 -27.48 14.88
C GLN A 250 20.66 -28.06 14.32
N ALA A 251 21.08 -27.63 13.13
CA ALA A 251 22.23 -28.20 12.42
C ALA A 251 23.60 -27.80 13.01
N SER A 252 23.69 -26.81 13.91
CA SER A 252 24.99 -26.40 14.48
C SER A 252 24.87 -25.65 15.81
N ASN A 253 25.64 -26.08 16.82
CA ASN A 253 25.69 -25.46 18.16
C ASN A 253 26.29 -24.03 18.21
N LYS A 254 26.77 -23.47 17.08
CA LYS A 254 27.43 -22.15 17.05
C LYS A 254 27.10 -21.37 15.77
N LYS A 255 25.87 -20.91 15.63
CA LYS A 255 25.50 -19.96 14.57
C LYS A 255 24.82 -18.74 15.18
N GLY A 256 25.30 -17.56 14.76
CA GLY A 256 24.71 -16.29 15.15
C GLY A 256 23.39 -16.07 14.40
N TYR A 257 22.78 -14.92 14.66
CA TYR A 257 21.53 -14.51 14.03
C TYR A 257 21.60 -14.60 12.48
N ILE A 258 22.68 -14.09 11.88
CA ILE A 258 22.83 -14.04 10.42
C ILE A 258 22.89 -15.44 9.78
N GLU A 259 23.64 -16.38 10.35
CA GLU A 259 23.69 -17.73 9.80
C GLU A 259 22.37 -18.50 9.96
N SER A 260 21.53 -18.10 10.93
CA SER A 260 20.21 -18.69 11.14
C SER A 260 19.22 -18.31 10.02
N LEU A 261 19.42 -17.14 9.40
CA LEU A 261 18.60 -16.64 8.28
C LEU A 261 19.06 -17.15 6.91
N ARG A 262 20.21 -17.83 6.82
CA ARG A 262 20.74 -18.31 5.53
C ARG A 262 19.77 -19.27 4.85
N GLY A 263 19.46 -19.04 3.56
CA GLY A 263 18.56 -19.90 2.80
C GLY A 263 17.07 -19.51 2.88
N VAL A 264 16.71 -18.54 3.74
CA VAL A 264 15.31 -18.09 3.88
C VAL A 264 14.83 -17.47 2.57
N LYS A 265 15.60 -16.52 2.00
CA LYS A 265 15.22 -15.82 0.76
C LYS A 265 15.09 -16.76 -0.42
N GLU A 266 16.01 -17.72 -0.57
CA GLU A 266 15.99 -18.72 -1.63
C GLU A 266 14.77 -19.65 -1.50
N SER A 267 14.40 -20.03 -0.27
CA SER A 267 13.22 -20.87 -0.05
C SER A 267 11.92 -20.11 -0.31
N LEU A 268 11.86 -18.84 0.05
CA LEU A 268 10.74 -17.95 -0.29
C LEU A 268 10.64 -17.75 -1.82
N HIS A 269 11.77 -17.58 -2.50
CA HIS A 269 11.82 -17.40 -3.95
C HIS A 269 11.11 -18.53 -4.70
N GLU A 270 11.44 -19.79 -4.39
CA GLU A 270 10.85 -20.94 -5.08
C GLU A 270 9.32 -20.98 -4.91
N GLN A 271 8.82 -20.70 -3.71
CA GLN A 271 7.37 -20.71 -3.45
C GLN A 271 6.65 -19.54 -4.11
N ILE A 272 7.20 -18.32 -4.02
CA ILE A 272 6.61 -17.11 -4.64
C ILE A 272 6.58 -17.28 -6.17
N LYS A 273 7.65 -17.82 -6.75
CA LYS A 273 7.74 -18.11 -8.18
C LYS A 273 6.68 -19.10 -8.63
N LEU A 274 6.50 -20.20 -7.89
CA LEU A 274 5.43 -21.16 -8.14
C LEU A 274 4.06 -20.46 -8.17
N TYR A 275 3.78 -19.60 -7.18
CA TYR A 275 2.51 -18.87 -7.12
C TYR A 275 2.32 -17.88 -8.26
N MET A 276 3.34 -17.13 -8.66
CA MET A 276 3.24 -16.24 -9.82
C MET A 276 2.93 -16.99 -11.13
N HIS A 277 3.43 -18.22 -11.27
CA HIS A 277 3.09 -19.09 -12.40
C HIS A 277 1.65 -19.63 -12.29
N LEU A 278 1.26 -20.18 -11.14
CA LEU A 278 -0.08 -20.73 -10.92
C LEU A 278 -1.19 -19.68 -11.02
N TRP A 279 -0.89 -18.43 -10.67
CA TRP A 279 -1.83 -17.32 -10.74
C TRP A 279 -1.79 -16.56 -12.06
N GLY A 280 -0.91 -16.96 -12.99
CA GLY A 280 -0.83 -16.41 -14.36
C GLY A 280 -0.23 -15.01 -14.47
N SER A 281 0.39 -14.48 -13.40
CA SER A 281 1.02 -13.15 -13.38
C SER A 281 2.46 -13.14 -13.91
N ALA A 282 3.15 -14.29 -13.91
CA ALA A 282 4.47 -14.40 -14.52
C ALA A 282 4.46 -13.98 -16.01
N GLY A 283 5.42 -13.13 -16.40
CA GLY A 283 5.53 -12.58 -17.75
C GLY A 283 4.66 -11.35 -18.06
N ARG A 284 3.77 -10.94 -17.15
CA ARG A 284 2.79 -9.86 -17.36
C ARG A 284 3.33 -8.44 -17.10
N ALA A 285 4.56 -8.29 -16.60
CA ALA A 285 5.07 -6.99 -16.17
C ALA A 285 5.10 -5.92 -17.27
N ALA A 286 5.50 -6.27 -18.50
CA ALA A 286 5.67 -5.30 -19.58
C ALA A 286 4.34 -4.67 -20.01
N GLU A 287 3.28 -5.48 -20.17
CA GLU A 287 1.95 -4.99 -20.52
C GLU A 287 1.32 -4.16 -19.40
N VAL A 288 1.53 -4.54 -18.14
CA VAL A 288 1.07 -3.76 -16.99
C VAL A 288 1.80 -2.41 -16.93
N LEU A 289 3.11 -2.35 -17.16
CA LEU A 289 3.85 -1.07 -17.18
C LEU A 289 3.41 -0.14 -18.32
N ILE A 290 2.95 -0.68 -19.44
CA ILE A 290 2.46 0.11 -20.58
C ILE A 290 1.05 0.66 -20.30
N GLN A 291 0.20 -0.13 -19.67
CA GLN A 291 -1.23 0.18 -19.52
C GLN A 291 -1.58 0.88 -18.20
N CYS A 292 -0.79 0.68 -17.15
CA CYS A 292 -1.07 1.25 -15.83
C CYS A 292 -0.40 2.61 -15.66
N ARG A 293 -1.15 3.55 -15.09
CA ARG A 293 -0.60 4.86 -14.73
C ARG A 293 0.50 4.69 -13.68
N PRO A 294 1.64 5.39 -13.82
CA PRO A 294 2.65 5.41 -12.79
C PRO A 294 2.13 6.13 -11.54
N TRP A 295 2.46 5.61 -10.37
CA TRP A 295 2.21 6.30 -9.12
C TRP A 295 3.32 7.31 -8.86
N GLN A 296 2.96 8.59 -8.76
CA GLN A 296 3.92 9.67 -8.55
C GLN A 296 3.46 10.56 -7.40
N SER A 297 4.41 10.85 -6.49
CA SER A 297 4.22 11.90 -5.51
C SER A 297 4.35 13.28 -6.15
N VAL A 298 3.73 14.27 -5.53
CA VAL A 298 3.82 15.67 -5.95
C VAL A 298 4.38 16.48 -4.80
N GLU A 299 5.23 17.46 -5.09
CA GLU A 299 5.74 18.40 -4.11
C GLU A 299 5.13 19.77 -4.32
N GLN A 300 4.64 20.37 -3.23
CA GLN A 300 4.42 21.80 -3.17
C GLN A 300 5.71 22.48 -2.69
N ILE A 301 6.18 23.46 -3.46
CA ILE A 301 7.30 24.30 -3.10
C ILE A 301 6.77 25.70 -2.80
N ILE A 302 7.06 26.20 -1.60
CA ILE A 302 6.72 27.55 -1.15
C ILE A 302 8.02 28.30 -0.89
N ILE A 303 8.28 29.36 -1.66
CA ILE A 303 9.48 30.19 -1.52
C ILE A 303 9.08 31.59 -1.07
N CYS A 304 9.74 32.08 -0.03
CA CYS A 304 9.51 33.43 0.50
C CYS A 304 10.83 34.15 0.79
N ASN A 305 10.88 35.47 0.58
CA ASN A 305 12.04 36.29 0.99
C ASN A 305 11.71 37.08 2.26
N VAL A 306 12.58 37.02 3.27
CA VAL A 306 12.37 37.61 4.60
C VAL A 306 13.61 38.32 5.13
N GLU A 307 13.41 39.34 5.94
CA GLU A 307 14.48 40.01 6.69
C GLU A 307 14.97 39.14 7.85
N SER A 308 16.25 39.27 8.20
CA SER A 308 16.92 38.52 9.28
C SER A 308 16.16 38.52 10.61
N ARG A 309 15.49 39.63 10.95
CA ARG A 309 14.76 39.80 12.22
C ARG A 309 13.57 38.85 12.38
N TYR A 310 13.06 38.26 11.31
CA TYR A 310 11.92 37.34 11.36
C TYR A 310 12.31 35.85 11.39
N LEU A 311 13.60 35.51 11.25
CA LEU A 311 14.04 34.11 11.13
C LEU A 311 13.56 33.20 12.27
N GLN A 312 13.70 33.64 13.53
CA GLN A 312 13.26 32.84 14.69
C GLN A 312 11.76 32.54 14.70
N GLN A 313 10.94 33.49 14.25
CA GLN A 313 9.49 33.30 14.13
C GLN A 313 9.17 32.20 13.11
N PHE A 314 9.95 32.11 12.03
CA PHE A 314 9.75 31.09 11.00
C PHE A 314 10.24 29.70 11.39
N ASP A 315 11.22 29.58 12.29
CA ASP A 315 11.60 28.27 12.85
C ASP A 315 10.45 27.68 13.66
N THR A 316 9.79 28.49 14.51
CA THR A 316 8.62 28.04 15.27
C THR A 316 7.44 27.71 14.36
N LEU A 317 7.16 28.55 13.36
CA LEU A 317 6.12 28.30 12.36
C LEU A 317 6.36 26.97 11.63
N THR A 318 7.62 26.68 11.31
CA THR A 318 8.03 25.47 10.61
C THR A 318 7.82 24.20 11.43
N GLU A 319 8.20 24.21 12.70
CA GLU A 319 7.95 23.07 13.59
C GLU A 319 6.45 22.81 13.77
N GLN A 320 5.67 23.89 13.91
CA GLN A 320 4.22 23.79 13.99
C GLN A 320 3.62 23.24 12.69
N ALA A 321 4.03 23.75 11.53
CA ALA A 321 3.61 23.27 10.23
C ALA A 321 3.93 21.79 10.03
N ARG A 322 5.11 21.34 10.45
CA ARG A 322 5.48 19.92 10.38
C ARG A 322 4.55 19.06 11.22
N LYS A 323 4.13 19.51 12.40
CA LYS A 323 3.22 18.78 13.28
C LYS A 323 1.77 18.78 12.79
N THR A 324 1.31 19.87 12.18
CA THR A 324 -0.10 20.03 11.80
C THR A 324 -0.40 19.60 10.37
N LEU A 325 0.53 19.80 9.43
CA LEU A 325 0.29 19.44 8.04
C LEU A 325 0.44 17.94 7.81
N THR A 326 1.29 17.24 8.56
CA THR A 326 1.47 15.78 8.44
C THR A 326 0.28 14.97 8.98
N THR A 327 -0.67 15.61 9.67
CA THR A 327 -1.95 14.99 10.05
C THR A 327 -2.99 15.07 8.93
N ILE A 328 -2.74 15.86 7.89
CA ILE A 328 -3.60 15.92 6.71
C ILE A 328 -3.40 14.63 5.91
N PRO A 329 -4.47 13.91 5.55
CA PRO A 329 -4.36 12.74 4.68
C PRO A 329 -3.66 13.08 3.35
N GLY A 330 -2.70 12.26 2.98
CA GLY A 330 -1.88 12.44 1.78
C GLY A 330 -0.66 13.35 1.96
N VAL A 331 -0.48 14.04 3.09
CA VAL A 331 0.75 14.80 3.35
C VAL A 331 1.81 13.89 3.98
N ARG A 332 2.87 13.63 3.23
CA ARG A 332 3.89 12.65 3.61
C ARG A 332 4.99 13.27 4.44
N GLN A 333 5.56 14.36 3.96
CA GLN A 333 6.71 15.00 4.58
C GLN A 333 6.65 16.52 4.40
N VAL A 334 7.09 17.25 5.42
CA VAL A 334 7.23 18.71 5.41
C VAL A 334 8.67 19.05 5.69
N PHE A 335 9.36 19.52 4.65
CA PHE A 335 10.72 20.02 4.72
C PHE A 335 10.74 21.53 4.71
N SER A 336 11.79 22.08 5.30
CA SER A 336 12.00 23.51 5.43
C SER A 336 13.49 23.79 5.40
N SER A 337 13.88 24.85 4.72
CA SER A 337 15.25 25.33 4.64
C SER A 337 15.24 26.84 4.48
N TRP A 338 16.36 27.47 4.80
CA TRP A 338 16.61 28.85 4.45
C TRP A 338 18.05 29.06 4.00
N ALA A 339 18.26 30.05 3.16
CA ALA A 339 19.57 30.47 2.69
C ALA A 339 19.67 32.00 2.67
N LEU A 340 20.86 32.53 2.91
CA LEU A 340 21.12 33.95 2.75
C LEU A 340 20.99 34.31 1.26
N SER A 341 20.14 35.28 0.91
CA SER A 341 20.02 35.76 -0.47
C SER A 341 20.88 37.01 -0.69
N GLU A 342 20.82 37.95 0.26
CA GLU A 342 21.58 39.20 0.30
C GLU A 342 21.89 39.53 1.76
N PRO A 343 22.84 40.44 2.07
CA PRO A 343 23.10 40.84 3.46
C PRO A 343 21.82 41.30 4.17
N GLY A 344 21.42 40.56 5.22
CA GLY A 344 20.21 40.84 6.00
C GLY A 344 18.90 40.29 5.39
N GLN A 345 18.94 39.61 4.24
CA GLN A 345 17.80 38.99 3.57
C GLN A 345 18.01 37.48 3.39
N TYR A 346 16.96 36.72 3.68
CA TYR A 346 16.96 35.26 3.60
C TYR A 346 15.84 34.78 2.69
N ARG A 347 16.13 33.72 1.95
CA ARG A 347 15.14 32.97 1.19
C ARG A 347 14.74 31.73 1.97
N LEU A 348 13.49 31.69 2.42
CA LEU A 348 12.86 30.52 3.02
C LEU A 348 12.28 29.62 1.92
N CYS A 349 12.35 28.32 2.15
CA CYS A 349 11.76 27.31 1.29
C CYS A 349 11.06 26.26 2.14
N TRP A 350 9.76 26.04 1.92
CA TRP A 350 9.07 24.83 2.37
C TRP A 350 8.86 23.91 1.18
N ARG A 351 9.16 22.63 1.37
CA ARG A 351 8.88 21.55 0.42
C ARG A 351 7.96 20.55 1.09
N ILE A 352 6.72 20.48 0.62
CA ILE A 352 5.66 19.65 1.20
C ILE A 352 5.39 18.53 0.20
N GLN A 353 5.76 17.32 0.58
CA GLN A 353 5.59 16.13 -0.25
C GLN A 353 4.20 15.55 -0.01
N LEU A 354 3.43 15.44 -1.10
CA LEU A 354 2.10 14.83 -1.15
C LEU A 354 2.19 13.43 -1.76
N ALA A 355 1.31 12.54 -1.33
CA ALA A 355 1.28 11.14 -1.76
C ALA A 355 0.95 10.98 -3.24
N HIS A 356 0.08 11.85 -3.77
CA HIS A 356 -0.40 11.84 -5.14
C HIS A 356 -0.92 13.23 -5.55
N ALA A 357 -1.08 13.49 -6.84
CA ALA A 357 -1.62 14.76 -7.34
C ALA A 357 -3.07 15.03 -6.88
N GLU A 358 -3.88 13.99 -6.70
CA GLU A 358 -5.27 14.08 -6.21
C GLU A 358 -5.36 14.72 -4.82
N VAL A 359 -4.30 14.63 -4.01
CA VAL A 359 -4.20 15.24 -2.68
C VAL A 359 -4.33 16.77 -2.74
N ILE A 360 -3.93 17.41 -3.85
CA ILE A 360 -3.81 18.88 -3.93
C ILE A 360 -5.10 19.59 -3.51
N ASN A 361 -6.25 19.14 -4.01
CA ASN A 361 -7.53 19.80 -3.75
C ASN A 361 -7.95 19.66 -2.28
N SER A 362 -7.91 18.44 -1.74
CA SER A 362 -8.29 18.17 -0.35
C SER A 362 -7.33 18.86 0.62
N TYR A 363 -6.03 18.82 0.34
CA TYR A 363 -4.97 19.50 1.07
C TYR A 363 -5.16 21.02 1.11
N GLN A 364 -5.37 21.66 -0.04
CA GLN A 364 -5.53 23.12 -0.09
C GLN A 364 -6.81 23.62 0.58
N SER A 365 -7.85 22.79 0.63
CA SER A 365 -9.09 23.13 1.35
C SER A 365 -9.01 22.86 2.86
N HIS A 366 -7.97 22.14 3.33
CA HIS A 366 -7.90 21.67 4.70
C HIS A 366 -7.62 22.81 5.70
N PRO A 367 -8.31 22.86 6.87
CA PRO A 367 -8.14 23.92 7.87
C PRO A 367 -6.69 24.13 8.33
N HIS A 368 -5.93 23.04 8.52
CA HIS A 368 -4.51 23.14 8.91
C HIS A 368 -3.65 23.81 7.84
N TYR A 369 -3.90 23.54 6.55
CA TYR A 369 -3.20 24.22 5.46
C TYR A 369 -3.57 25.70 5.41
N ASN A 370 -4.86 26.01 5.50
CA ASN A 370 -5.35 27.39 5.50
C ASN A 370 -4.78 28.21 6.66
N ALA A 371 -4.68 27.63 7.85
CA ALA A 371 -4.05 28.26 9.01
C ALA A 371 -2.56 28.54 8.77
N PHE A 372 -1.82 27.54 8.27
CA PHE A 372 -0.41 27.68 7.92
C PHE A 372 -0.18 28.75 6.85
N TYR A 373 -0.93 28.70 5.74
CA TYR A 373 -0.82 29.66 4.65
C TYR A 373 -1.18 31.08 5.10
N SER A 374 -2.20 31.22 5.95
CA SER A 374 -2.57 32.50 6.55
C SER A 374 -1.44 33.06 7.41
N GLN A 375 -0.78 32.25 8.24
CA GLN A 375 0.33 32.69 9.08
C GLN A 375 1.53 33.19 8.24
N ILE A 376 1.85 32.50 7.14
CA ILE A 376 2.89 32.96 6.20
C ILE A 376 2.48 34.30 5.57
N SER A 377 1.26 34.40 5.07
CA SER A 377 0.76 35.57 4.34
C SER A 377 0.60 36.82 5.22
N HIS A 378 0.40 36.67 6.52
CA HIS A 378 0.42 37.80 7.46
C HIS A 378 1.85 38.27 7.78
N SER A 379 2.81 37.35 7.72
CA SER A 379 4.21 37.63 8.09
C SER A 379 5.03 38.17 6.91
N ILE A 380 4.57 37.96 5.68
CA ILE A 380 5.29 38.26 4.43
C ILE A 380 4.31 38.85 3.42
N ASP A 381 4.71 39.91 2.70
CA ASP A 381 3.94 40.41 1.56
C ASP A 381 3.64 39.27 0.58
N SER A 382 2.36 39.02 0.32
CA SER A 382 1.87 37.99 -0.60
C SER A 382 2.54 38.00 -1.97
N LYS A 383 3.00 39.15 -2.47
CA LYS A 383 3.74 39.28 -3.74
C LYS A 383 5.15 38.69 -3.70
N LYS A 384 5.65 38.34 -2.52
CA LYS A 384 6.96 37.71 -2.27
C LYS A 384 6.84 36.22 -1.96
N ILE A 385 5.65 35.64 -2.07
CA ILE A 385 5.38 34.22 -1.85
C ILE A 385 5.15 33.57 -3.22
N ASN A 386 6.02 32.64 -3.60
CA ASN A 386 5.83 31.82 -4.79
C ASN A 386 5.44 30.41 -4.38
N ILE A 387 4.31 29.91 -4.93
CA ILE A 387 3.81 28.55 -4.69
C ILE A 387 3.74 27.82 -6.02
N THR A 388 4.40 26.67 -6.10
CA THR A 388 4.42 25.80 -7.29
C THR A 388 4.23 24.35 -6.88
N PHE A 389 3.57 23.56 -7.73
CA PHE A 389 3.50 22.10 -7.61
C PHE A 389 4.39 21.45 -8.67
N VAL A 390 5.19 20.46 -8.28
CA VAL A 390 6.15 19.77 -9.15
C VAL A 390 6.05 18.26 -8.92
N SER A 391 6.08 17.44 -9.98
CA SER A 391 6.18 15.99 -9.83
C SER A 391 7.58 15.60 -9.33
N THR A 392 7.67 14.70 -8.35
CA THR A 392 8.95 14.30 -7.72
C THR A 392 9.93 13.63 -8.70
N LEU A 393 9.45 13.14 -9.84
CA LEU A 393 10.28 12.45 -10.83
C LEU A 393 10.87 13.36 -11.92
N SER A 394 10.59 14.66 -11.91
CA SER A 394 11.17 15.58 -12.90
C SER A 394 12.53 16.17 -12.51
N SER A 395 13.05 15.91 -11.31
CA SER A 395 14.17 16.71 -10.77
C SER A 395 15.53 16.02 -10.65
N TRP A 396 15.66 14.72 -10.96
CA TRP A 396 16.96 14.02 -10.78
C TRP A 396 17.69 13.63 -12.07
N ASP A 397 17.03 13.57 -13.23
CA ASP A 397 17.67 13.06 -14.46
C ASP A 397 17.89 14.06 -15.61
N HIS A 398 17.53 15.35 -15.51
CA HIS A 398 17.75 16.25 -16.67
C HIS A 398 18.01 17.76 -16.47
N GLN A 399 18.23 18.29 -15.26
CA GLN A 399 18.47 19.74 -15.07
C GLN A 399 19.67 20.14 -14.20
N LEU A 400 20.78 19.40 -14.27
CA LEU A 400 22.07 19.81 -13.68
C LEU A 400 23.20 20.00 -14.72
N LYS A 401 22.85 20.38 -15.97
CA LYS A 401 23.86 20.66 -17.01
C LYS A 401 23.90 22.06 -17.62
N GLU A 402 22.97 22.97 -17.32
CA GLU A 402 23.04 24.32 -17.91
C GLU A 402 22.57 25.40 -16.95
N SER A 403 23.47 25.84 -16.06
CA SER A 403 23.54 27.23 -15.59
C SER A 403 24.75 27.43 -14.67
N VAL A 404 25.95 27.23 -15.21
CA VAL A 404 27.18 27.90 -14.74
C VAL A 404 27.88 28.40 -16.00
N ASN A 405 27.49 29.59 -16.45
CA ASN A 405 28.24 30.57 -17.24
C ASN A 405 27.26 31.51 -17.97
N ALA A 406 26.93 32.62 -17.34
CA ALA A 406 26.76 33.96 -17.93
C ALA A 406 26.57 34.97 -16.79
#